data_AF-A0A5C7LVN5-F1
#
_entry.id   AF-A0A5C7LVN5-F1
#
_cell.length_a   1.000
_cell.length_b   1.000
_cell.length_c   1.000
_cell.angle_alpha   90.00
_cell.angle_beta   90.00
_cell.angle_gamma   90.00
#
_symmetry.space_group_name_H-M   'P 1'
#
loop_
_entity.id
_entity.type
_entity.pdbx_description
1 polymer ?
#
loop_
_entity_poly.entity_id
_entity_poly.type
_entity_poly.pdbx_seq_one_letter_code
_entity_poly.pdbx_strand_id
1 'polypeptide(L)'
;MSTKNPKQRNTLAQDEFIAEYFANGGRKKAAADKLGIGWTTVKTWFQKDEEFKAKVAEFQDMWAENLRAVAIQRATAKSDVLLMFLLKSLLPETYDDAMRIKKWELERGLGSNADNVPIRAILVRDASPWEAKPEQKEEDAEH
;
A
#
# COMPACT_ATOMS: atom_id res chain seq x y z
N MET A 1 -21.99 -47.48 -14.82
CA MET A 1 -22.37 -46.07 -14.66
C MET A 1 -21.32 -45.40 -13.77
N SER A 2 -20.44 -44.58 -14.34
CA SER A 2 -19.32 -43.96 -13.62
C SER A 2 -19.83 -42.83 -12.73
N THR A 3 -19.76 -43.04 -11.41
CA THR A 3 -20.09 -42.06 -10.39
C THR A 3 -18.98 -40.99 -10.36
N LYS A 4 -19.22 -39.87 -11.05
CA LYS A 4 -18.33 -38.70 -10.97
C LYS A 4 -18.27 -38.24 -9.51
N ASN A 5 -17.08 -38.33 -8.92
CA ASN A 5 -16.76 -37.78 -7.60
C ASN A 5 -17.20 -36.30 -7.54
N PRO A 6 -18.06 -35.87 -6.58
CA PRO A 6 -18.61 -34.52 -6.56
C PRO A 6 -17.56 -33.40 -6.32
N LYS A 7 -16.30 -33.77 -6.04
CA LYS A 7 -15.19 -32.81 -5.80
C LYS A 7 -14.51 -32.26 -7.06
N GLN A 8 -14.68 -32.86 -8.24
CA GLN A 8 -13.86 -32.51 -9.43
C GLN A 8 -14.55 -31.59 -10.45
N ARG A 9 -15.80 -31.18 -10.23
CA ARG A 9 -16.59 -30.51 -11.28
C ARG A 9 -16.37 -28.99 -11.42
N ASN A 10 -15.61 -28.33 -10.54
CA ASN A 10 -15.56 -26.86 -10.49
C ASN A 10 -14.20 -26.21 -10.76
N THR A 11 -13.11 -26.96 -10.95
CA THR A 11 -11.78 -26.36 -11.15
C THR A 11 -11.70 -25.50 -12.41
N LEU A 12 -12.26 -25.97 -13.53
CA LEU A 12 -12.16 -25.25 -14.81
C LEU A 12 -12.95 -23.92 -14.79
N ALA A 13 -14.16 -23.91 -14.23
CA ALA A 13 -14.97 -22.70 -14.07
C ALA A 13 -14.38 -21.73 -13.03
N GLN A 14 -13.73 -22.25 -11.98
CA GLN A 14 -13.00 -21.46 -10.99
C GLN A 14 -11.76 -20.80 -11.59
N ASP A 15 -10.98 -21.54 -12.37
CA ASP A 15 -9.79 -21.02 -13.05
C ASP A 15 -10.18 -19.97 -14.11
N GLU A 16 -11.25 -20.21 -14.89
CA GLU A 16 -11.83 -19.21 -15.80
C GLU A 16 -12.31 -17.95 -15.06
N PHE A 17 -12.96 -18.12 -13.90
CA PHE A 17 -13.35 -17.00 -13.06
C PHE A 17 -12.16 -16.17 -12.59
N ILE A 18 -11.07 -16.81 -12.19
CA ILE A 18 -9.85 -16.12 -11.75
C ILE A 18 -9.23 -15.33 -12.91
N ALA A 19 -9.14 -15.92 -14.09
CA ALA A 19 -8.63 -15.25 -15.28
C ALA A 19 -9.47 -14.01 -15.64
N GLU A 20 -10.80 -14.13 -15.57
CA GLU A 20 -11.70 -13.01 -15.87
C GLU A 20 -11.74 -11.96 -14.75
N TYR A 21 -11.56 -12.39 -13.50
CA TYR A 21 -11.39 -11.51 -12.35
C TYR A 21 -10.17 -10.60 -12.51
N PHE A 22 -9.07 -11.17 -13.02
CA PHE A 22 -7.89 -10.42 -13.42
C PHE A 22 -8.21 -9.45 -14.56
N ALA A 23 -8.72 -9.95 -15.69
CA ALA A 23 -9.00 -9.10 -16.86
C ALA A 23 -9.86 -7.85 -16.55
N ASN A 24 -10.75 -7.94 -15.54
CA ASN A 24 -11.66 -6.85 -15.16
C ASN A 24 -11.17 -5.92 -14.03
N GLY A 25 -9.91 -5.99 -13.62
CA GLY A 25 -9.43 -5.05 -12.62
C GLY A 25 -9.67 -5.46 -11.17
N GLY A 26 -9.84 -6.76 -10.89
CA GLY A 26 -10.19 -7.22 -9.55
C GLY A 26 -11.66 -6.99 -9.18
N ARG A 27 -12.56 -6.93 -10.18
CA ARG A 27 -14.01 -6.76 -9.95
C ARG A 27 -14.74 -8.09 -9.99
N LYS A 28 -14.89 -8.72 -8.80
CA LYS A 28 -15.48 -10.07 -8.65
C LYS A 28 -16.86 -10.22 -9.30
N LYS A 29 -17.74 -9.23 -9.12
CA LYS A 29 -19.10 -9.26 -9.68
C LYS A 29 -19.10 -9.17 -11.21
N ALA A 30 -18.28 -8.29 -11.78
CA ALA A 30 -18.16 -8.16 -13.23
C ALA A 30 -17.64 -9.45 -13.90
N ALA A 31 -16.67 -10.11 -13.26
CA ALA A 31 -16.15 -11.39 -13.74
C ALA A 31 -17.20 -12.52 -13.66
N ALA A 32 -17.97 -12.56 -12.57
CA ALA A 32 -19.07 -13.51 -12.43
C ALA A 32 -20.16 -13.29 -13.49
N ASP A 33 -20.56 -12.04 -13.71
CA ASP A 33 -21.58 -11.65 -14.69
C ASP A 33 -21.14 -12.01 -16.13
N LYS A 34 -19.86 -11.81 -16.48
CA LYS A 34 -19.34 -12.13 -17.81
C LYS A 34 -19.32 -13.62 -18.11
N LEU A 35 -19.06 -14.45 -17.09
CA LEU A 35 -19.05 -15.91 -17.22
C LEU A 35 -20.44 -16.54 -17.02
N GLY A 36 -21.48 -15.72 -16.74
CA GLY A 36 -22.82 -16.21 -16.43
C GLY A 36 -22.88 -17.04 -15.14
N ILE A 37 -21.93 -16.86 -14.23
CA ILE A 37 -21.86 -17.56 -12.95
C ILE A 37 -22.63 -16.76 -11.91
N GLY A 38 -23.63 -17.38 -11.29
CA GLY A 38 -24.36 -16.75 -10.19
C GLY A 38 -23.43 -16.36 -9.02
N TRP A 39 -23.57 -15.15 -8.50
CA TRP A 39 -22.73 -14.66 -7.38
C TRP A 39 -22.76 -15.57 -6.15
N THR A 40 -23.89 -16.21 -5.86
CA THR A 40 -24.02 -17.19 -4.78
C THR A 40 -23.08 -18.39 -4.95
N THR A 41 -22.84 -18.82 -6.19
CA THR A 41 -21.90 -19.89 -6.52
C THR A 41 -20.47 -19.47 -6.22
N VAL A 42 -20.07 -18.28 -6.68
CA VAL A 42 -18.75 -17.70 -6.40
C VAL A 42 -18.53 -17.53 -4.90
N LYS A 43 -19.53 -17.03 -4.17
CA LYS A 43 -19.47 -16.91 -2.70
C LYS A 43 -19.29 -18.28 -2.04
N THR A 44 -19.94 -19.31 -2.55
CA THR A 44 -19.79 -20.69 -2.07
C THR A 44 -18.37 -21.20 -2.29
N TRP A 45 -17.75 -20.89 -3.43
CA TRP A 45 -16.33 -21.22 -3.67
C TRP A 45 -15.42 -20.55 -2.65
N PHE A 46 -15.56 -19.25 -2.42
CA PHE A 46 -14.78 -18.53 -1.41
C PHE A 46 -14.95 -19.05 0.04
N GLN A 47 -16.10 -19.66 0.35
CA GLN A 47 -16.40 -20.16 1.69
C GLN A 47 -16.01 -21.61 1.92
N LYS A 48 -16.11 -22.46 0.89
CA LYS A 48 -15.96 -23.92 1.03
C LYS A 48 -14.68 -24.46 0.42
N ASP A 49 -14.04 -23.70 -0.45
CA ASP A 49 -12.88 -24.13 -1.22
C ASP A 49 -11.66 -23.27 -0.84
N GLU A 50 -10.87 -23.81 0.09
CA GLU A 50 -9.64 -23.14 0.53
C GLU A 50 -8.57 -23.12 -0.57
N GLU A 51 -8.56 -24.07 -1.52
CA GLU A 51 -7.63 -24.07 -2.64
C GLU A 51 -7.95 -22.93 -3.61
N PHE A 52 -9.23 -22.76 -3.95
CA PHE A 52 -9.68 -21.63 -4.75
C PHE A 52 -9.34 -20.29 -4.09
N LYS A 53 -9.54 -20.19 -2.77
CA LYS A 53 -9.21 -18.98 -2.01
C LYS A 53 -7.71 -18.71 -1.98
N ALA A 54 -6.87 -19.74 -1.83
CA ALA A 54 -5.42 -19.62 -1.90
C ALA A 54 -4.96 -19.13 -3.27
N LYS A 55 -5.46 -19.75 -4.36
CA LYS A 55 -5.19 -19.27 -5.72
C LYS A 55 -5.57 -17.81 -5.89
N VAL A 56 -6.79 -17.41 -5.51
CA VAL A 56 -7.22 -16.01 -5.60
C VAL A 56 -6.29 -15.07 -4.82
N ALA A 57 -5.81 -15.48 -3.64
CA ALA A 57 -4.88 -14.68 -2.84
C ALA A 57 -3.53 -14.50 -3.54
N GLU A 58 -2.93 -15.58 -4.06
CA GLU A 58 -1.69 -15.51 -4.87
C GLU A 58 -1.85 -14.54 -6.06
N PHE A 59 -2.99 -14.61 -6.75
CA PHE A 59 -3.28 -13.70 -7.84
C PHE A 59 -3.51 -12.25 -7.39
N GLN A 60 -4.06 -12.02 -6.18
CA GLN A 60 -4.19 -10.68 -5.62
C GLN A 60 -2.83 -10.06 -5.30
N ASP A 61 -1.86 -10.86 -4.85
CA ASP A 61 -0.51 -10.38 -4.59
C ASP A 61 0.19 -9.97 -5.89
N MET A 62 0.10 -10.80 -6.94
CA MET A 62 0.59 -10.43 -8.27
C MET A 62 -0.09 -9.17 -8.82
N TRP A 63 -1.40 -9.04 -8.60
CA TRP A 63 -2.16 -7.86 -8.99
C TRP A 63 -1.67 -6.60 -8.26
N ALA A 64 -1.44 -6.70 -6.95
CA ALA A 64 -0.96 -5.60 -6.13
C ALA A 64 0.41 -5.11 -6.62
N GLU A 65 1.30 -6.02 -7.03
CA GLU A 65 2.60 -5.66 -7.58
C GLU A 65 2.47 -4.94 -8.94
N ASN A 66 1.56 -5.38 -9.80
CA ASN A 66 1.26 -4.67 -11.06
C ASN A 66 0.72 -3.25 -10.79
N LEU A 67 -0.19 -3.10 -9.83
CA LEU A 67 -0.69 -1.79 -9.42
C LEU A 67 0.42 -0.92 -8.86
N ARG A 68 1.36 -1.50 -8.10
CA ARG A 68 2.53 -0.78 -7.58
C ARG A 68 3.40 -0.25 -8.71
N ALA A 69 3.69 -1.07 -9.72
CA ALA A 69 4.46 -0.65 -10.89
C ALA A 69 3.79 0.53 -11.62
N VAL A 70 2.47 0.45 -11.85
CA VAL A 70 1.70 1.55 -12.45
C VAL A 70 1.69 2.79 -11.56
N ALA A 71 1.55 2.63 -10.24
CA ALA A 71 1.58 3.74 -9.30
C ALA A 71 2.93 4.46 -9.33
N ILE A 72 4.04 3.72 -9.35
CA ILE A 72 5.40 4.27 -9.47
C ILE A 72 5.54 5.05 -10.77
N GLN A 73 5.14 4.48 -11.91
CA GLN A 73 5.20 5.17 -13.20
C GLN A 73 4.40 6.49 -13.21
N ARG A 74 3.20 6.49 -12.62
CA ARG A 74 2.37 7.70 -12.55
C ARG A 74 2.93 8.74 -11.59
N ALA A 75 3.46 8.29 -10.46
CA ALA A 75 4.09 9.14 -9.47
C ALA A 75 5.30 9.87 -10.04
N THR A 76 6.24 9.14 -10.66
CA THR A 76 7.45 9.72 -11.26
C THR A 76 7.16 10.59 -12.46
N ALA A 77 6.09 10.32 -13.20
CA ALA A 77 5.72 11.12 -14.36
C ALA A 77 5.21 12.51 -13.97
N LYS A 78 4.16 12.58 -13.12
CA LYS A 78 3.38 13.84 -12.94
C LYS A 78 2.66 13.98 -11.60
N SER A 79 2.88 13.12 -10.61
CA SER A 79 2.06 13.14 -9.39
C SER A 79 2.89 13.10 -8.13
N ASP A 80 3.19 14.30 -7.62
CA ASP A 80 3.90 14.51 -6.35
C ASP A 80 3.15 13.90 -5.16
N VAL A 81 1.81 13.92 -5.20
CA VAL A 81 0.97 13.31 -4.17
C VAL A 81 1.15 11.78 -4.14
N LEU A 82 1.10 11.12 -5.30
CA LEU A 82 1.34 9.68 -5.38
C LEU A 82 2.78 9.33 -4.98
N LEU A 83 3.75 10.17 -5.38
CA LEU A 83 5.14 9.99 -5.00
C LEU A 83 5.32 10.07 -3.49
N MET A 84 4.72 11.06 -2.83
CA MET A 84 4.75 11.20 -1.37
C MET A 84 4.13 9.98 -0.68
N PHE A 85 2.99 9.47 -1.15
CA PHE A 85 2.39 8.24 -0.60
C PHE A 85 3.29 7.01 -0.78
N LEU A 86 3.94 6.87 -1.93
CA LEU A 86 4.89 5.77 -2.17
C LEU A 86 6.10 5.87 -1.25
N LEU A 87 6.67 7.06 -1.06
CA LEU A 87 7.80 7.27 -0.15
C LEU A 87 7.43 6.95 1.30
N LYS A 88 6.24 7.38 1.76
CA LYS A 88 5.72 7.06 3.09
C LYS A 88 5.55 5.56 3.32
N SER A 89 5.11 4.82 2.29
CA SER A 89 4.93 3.37 2.40
C SER A 89 6.25 2.58 2.32
N LEU A 90 7.23 3.06 1.55
CA LEU A 90 8.53 2.39 1.36
C LEU A 90 9.53 2.69 2.48
N LEU A 91 9.56 3.93 2.95
CA LEU A 91 10.54 4.43 3.92
C LEU A 91 9.82 5.22 5.02
N PRO A 92 8.95 4.56 5.81
CA PRO A 92 8.13 5.24 6.80
C PRO A 92 8.97 5.96 7.87
N GLU A 93 10.13 5.41 8.25
CA GLU A 93 11.01 6.06 9.24
C GLU A 93 11.48 7.46 8.83
N THR A 94 11.59 7.71 7.53
CA THR A 94 12.08 8.97 6.97
C THR A 94 10.95 9.89 6.53
N TYR A 95 9.90 9.34 5.93
CA TYR A 95 8.86 10.15 5.28
C TYR A 95 7.51 10.11 5.99
N ASP A 96 7.25 9.14 6.87
CA ASP A 96 6.02 9.12 7.65
C ASP A 96 6.12 10.02 8.88
N ASP A 97 5.29 11.05 8.91
CA ASP A 97 5.25 12.06 9.95
C ASP A 97 4.90 11.44 11.31
N ALA A 98 4.00 10.45 11.33
CA ALA A 98 3.59 9.80 12.57
C ALA A 98 4.74 9.01 13.21
N MET A 99 5.53 8.31 12.40
CA MET A 99 6.71 7.56 12.87
C MET A 99 7.81 8.49 13.37
N ARG A 100 8.03 9.62 12.69
CA ARG A 100 9.00 10.63 13.11
C ARG A 100 8.61 11.28 14.44
N ILE A 101 7.34 11.63 14.61
CA ILE A 101 6.82 12.18 15.88
C ILE A 101 7.02 11.16 16.99
N LYS A 102 6.63 9.90 16.78
CA LYS A 102 6.79 8.84 17.78
C LYS A 102 8.25 8.62 18.17
N LYS A 103 9.17 8.65 17.19
CA LYS A 103 10.62 8.55 17.45
C LYS A 103 11.11 9.72 18.29
N TRP A 104 10.71 10.94 17.95
CA TRP A 104 11.05 12.15 18.71
C TRP A 104 10.50 12.12 20.15
N GLU A 105 9.27 11.64 20.35
CA GLU A 105 8.68 11.45 21.68
C GLU A 105 9.45 10.43 22.52
N LEU A 106 9.87 9.32 21.89
CA LEU A 106 10.65 8.28 22.55
C LEU A 106 12.05 8.78 22.96
N GLU A 107 12.76 9.47 22.08
CA GLU A 107 14.10 10.02 22.34
C GLU A 107 14.10 11.05 23.46
N ARG A 108 12.98 11.74 23.69
CA ARG A 108 12.82 12.73 24.76
C ARG A 108 12.18 12.18 26.04
N GLY A 109 11.92 10.87 26.10
CA GLY A 109 11.28 10.25 27.27
C GLY A 109 9.84 10.69 27.51
N LEU A 110 9.16 11.22 26.50
CA LEU A 110 7.74 11.64 26.55
C LEU A 110 6.77 10.46 26.33
N GLY A 111 7.29 9.25 26.12
CA GLY A 111 6.50 8.05 25.89
C GLY A 111 5.76 7.56 27.14
N SER A 112 4.64 8.20 27.49
CA SER A 112 3.38 7.54 27.93
C SER A 112 2.31 8.50 28.50
N ASN A 113 2.37 9.82 28.29
CA ASN A 113 1.30 10.72 28.74
C ASN A 113 0.80 11.60 27.58
N ALA A 114 -0.42 11.31 27.11
CA ALA A 114 -1.11 12.06 26.05
C ALA A 114 -1.31 13.56 26.37
N ASP A 115 -1.08 13.97 27.61
CA ASP A 115 -1.31 15.33 28.10
C ASP A 115 -0.10 16.27 27.96
N ASN A 116 1.06 15.76 27.50
CA ASN A 116 2.32 16.51 27.51
C ASN A 116 2.94 16.77 26.13
N VAL A 117 2.19 16.66 25.03
CA VAL A 117 2.71 17.08 23.72
C VAL A 117 2.59 18.60 23.60
N PRO A 118 3.68 19.39 23.66
CA PRO A 118 3.59 20.82 23.43
C PRO A 118 3.19 21.07 21.97
N ILE A 119 2.08 21.79 21.78
CA ILE A 119 1.51 22.27 20.50
C ILE A 119 2.56 22.95 19.59
N ARG A 120 3.73 23.34 20.12
CA ARG A 120 4.83 23.96 19.37
C ARG A 120 5.60 23.02 18.43
N ALA A 121 5.48 21.70 18.54
CA ALA A 121 6.14 20.77 17.61
C ALA A 121 5.53 20.75 16.20
N ILE A 122 4.40 21.44 16.00
CA ILE A 122 3.65 21.46 14.73
C ILE A 122 4.32 22.35 13.66
N LEU A 123 5.24 23.25 14.03
CA LEU A 123 5.87 24.20 13.10
C LEU A 123 7.36 24.42 13.40
N VAL A 124 8.18 23.38 13.25
CA VAL A 124 9.59 23.58 12.90
C VAL A 124 9.78 22.89 11.56
N ARG A 125 9.70 23.68 10.48
CA ARG A 125 10.30 23.30 9.21
C ARG A 125 11.79 23.24 9.48
N ASP A 126 12.32 22.05 9.77
CA ASP A 126 13.76 21.86 9.82
C ASP A 126 14.32 22.39 8.49
N ALA A 127 15.27 23.32 8.60
CA ALA A 127 15.96 23.91 7.47
C ALA A 127 16.45 22.79 6.55
N SER A 128 16.15 22.93 5.28
CA SER A 128 16.48 21.92 4.29
C SER A 128 18.00 21.69 4.25
N PRO A 129 18.49 20.44 4.08
CA PRO A 129 19.92 20.13 4.10
C PRO A 129 20.77 20.84 3.03
N TRP A 130 20.15 21.60 2.12
CA TRP A 130 20.83 22.39 1.08
C TRP A 130 21.09 23.86 1.47
N GLU A 131 20.64 24.32 2.64
CA GLU A 131 20.99 25.65 3.14
C GLU A 131 22.40 25.64 3.73
N ALA A 132 23.41 25.69 2.86
CA ALA A 132 24.78 25.96 3.25
C ALA A 132 24.86 27.35 3.94
N LYS A 133 25.30 27.38 5.19
CA LYS A 133 25.57 28.64 5.91
C LYS A 133 26.72 29.37 5.20
N PRO A 134 26.58 30.65 4.85
CA PRO A 134 27.71 31.42 4.33
C PRO A 134 28.76 31.57 5.44
N GLU A 135 30.01 31.24 5.12
CA GLU A 135 31.19 31.46 5.97
C GLU A 135 31.24 32.93 6.43
N GLN A 136 31.33 33.13 7.74
CA GLN A 136 31.61 34.44 8.32
C GLN A 136 33.07 34.80 8.02
N LYS A 137 33.29 35.81 7.18
CA LYS A 137 34.58 36.52 7.12
C LYS A 137 34.64 37.46 8.32
N GLU A 138 35.50 37.16 9.28
CA GLU A 138 35.94 38.13 10.29
C GLU A 138 36.89 39.13 9.60
N GLU A 139 36.35 40.30 9.25
CA GLU A 139 37.13 41.51 9.01
C GLU A 139 37.31 42.22 10.36
N ASP A 140 38.39 41.91 11.07
CA ASP A 140 38.89 42.77 12.14
C ASP A 140 39.70 43.91 11.50
N ALA A 141 38.99 45.00 11.21
CA ALA A 141 39.59 46.29 10.86
C ALA A 141 40.00 47.04 12.13
N GLU A 142 41.21 47.60 12.06
CA GLU A 142 41.83 48.54 13.00
C GLU A 142 40.88 49.67 13.42
N HIS A 143 40.84 49.99 14.72
CA HIS A 143 41.15 51.33 15.27
C HIS A 143 41.10 51.38 16.80
#